data_AF-A0A8H3WPV0-F1
#
_entry.id   AF-A0A8H3WPV0-F1
#
_cell.length_a   1.000
_cell.length_b   1.000
_cell.length_c   1.000
_cell.angle_alpha   90.00
_cell.angle_beta   90.00
_cell.angle_gamma   90.00
#
_symmetry.space_group_name_H-M   'P 1'
#
loop_
_entity.id
_entity.type
_entity.pdbx_description
1 polymer ?
#
loop_
_entity_poly.entity_id
_entity_poly.type
_entity_poly.pdbx_seq_one_letter_code
_entity_poly.pdbx_strand_id
1 'polypeptide(L)'
;MKAFTASALAAALYAATASADPVQACPNDVCFKVAVPQAAASSGSGNLYFQMSAPTSYQWVALGTGSTMSNSNMFIMYTDGAGNVTISPRTARGHNMPTVSDNGAALTLLGGSGVSNGKMIANVLCTNCASWSGGSMSLNSASTSWIAAWKSGSAINSASNSQSIQQHDDHSSFTLDLTSATVSSDSNPFTGASTGGNGSGSGSSGGGSTSGGSGVVFNGGGGKSAILLAHGVIMSIVFVALYPLGAMLMPLVGKWMAHAVWQSVAFALMWVGFGTGYAYARDNDYLFNNTHTLLGTAVTALLAIQPFLGYAHHAYYKKFQGRGIISHVHIWYGRALMILGIINGGLGLQLANTPTRYVVAYSVPAAILGVMWLGAGPATPTFKMLVQLSRATRAVSAVTRLARPSAVQMRGFIAPTVSRRADFVQELYLKELKAYKPAAIKDSDAQGQVQTFSVPQTPKSPEETDLAASLKEYESMAVEVEGQDAAVAAGGQPVQHDWLMIEEDEVEPHH
;
A
#
# COMPACT_ATOMS: atom_id res chain seq x y z
N MET A 1 2.83 -43.49 57.90
CA MET A 1 3.27 -43.50 56.48
C MET A 1 2.33 -44.38 55.68
N LYS A 2 1.67 -43.83 54.65
CA LYS A 2 1.00 -44.57 53.57
C LYS A 2 1.21 -43.73 52.31
N ALA A 3 1.80 -44.30 51.26
CA ALA A 3 2.16 -43.55 50.06
C ALA A 3 0.99 -43.49 49.07
N PHE A 4 0.79 -42.34 48.43
CA PHE A 4 -0.07 -42.22 47.26
C PHE A 4 0.75 -42.50 46.00
N THR A 5 0.37 -43.51 45.22
CA THR A 5 0.93 -43.78 43.89
C THR A 5 0.13 -43.05 42.82
N ALA A 6 0.60 -41.86 42.44
CA ALA A 6 0.05 -41.12 41.30
C ALA A 6 0.58 -41.69 39.99
N SER A 7 -0.32 -42.17 39.11
CA SER A 7 0.04 -42.63 37.76
C SER A 7 0.17 -41.44 36.81
N ALA A 8 1.39 -41.11 36.40
CA ALA A 8 1.63 -40.07 35.39
C ALA A 8 1.42 -40.63 33.97
N LEU A 9 0.41 -40.14 33.27
CA LEU A 9 0.11 -40.54 31.90
C LEU A 9 0.97 -39.73 30.93
N ALA A 10 2.08 -40.32 30.47
CA ALA A 10 3.04 -39.66 29.59
C ALA A 10 2.49 -39.55 28.15
N ALA A 11 1.83 -38.44 27.84
CA ALA A 11 1.45 -38.10 26.47
C ALA A 11 2.70 -37.75 25.64
N ALA A 12 3.24 -38.75 24.94
CA ALA A 12 4.36 -38.57 24.02
C ALA A 12 3.94 -37.76 22.79
N LEU A 13 4.07 -36.43 22.89
CA LEU A 13 3.98 -35.52 21.75
C LEU A 13 5.12 -35.81 20.78
N TYR A 14 4.84 -36.67 19.79
CA TYR A 14 5.61 -36.74 18.56
C TYR A 14 5.43 -35.42 17.80
N ALA A 15 6.26 -34.45 18.14
CA ALA A 15 6.51 -33.29 17.29
C ALA A 15 7.12 -33.80 15.99
N ALA A 16 6.28 -33.97 14.96
CA ALA A 16 6.75 -34.29 13.62
C ALA A 16 7.64 -33.13 13.14
N THR A 17 8.96 -33.36 13.11
CA THR A 17 9.94 -32.42 12.58
C THR A 17 9.79 -32.37 11.07
N ALA A 18 8.80 -31.61 10.60
CA ALA A 18 8.65 -31.27 9.20
C ALA A 18 9.92 -30.54 8.76
N SER A 19 10.64 -31.10 7.80
CA SER A 19 11.73 -30.40 7.11
C SER A 19 11.11 -29.26 6.31
N ALA A 20 11.20 -28.03 6.81
CA ALA A 20 10.72 -26.86 6.07
C ALA A 20 11.71 -26.51 4.95
N ASP A 21 11.18 -26.05 3.83
CA ASP A 21 11.99 -25.37 2.81
C ASP A 21 12.45 -23.98 3.33
N PRO A 22 13.57 -23.44 2.82
CA PRO A 22 14.02 -22.09 3.19
C PRO A 22 12.94 -21.02 2.92
N VAL A 23 12.51 -20.30 3.96
CA VAL A 23 11.50 -19.24 3.87
C VAL A 23 11.98 -18.14 2.92
N GLN A 24 11.16 -17.83 1.91
CA GLN A 24 11.51 -16.95 0.81
C GLN A 24 10.72 -15.63 0.85
N ALA A 25 11.42 -14.50 0.81
CA ALA A 25 10.86 -13.15 0.73
C ALA A 25 11.43 -12.41 -0.50
N CYS A 26 10.56 -12.01 -1.44
CA CYS A 26 10.92 -11.29 -2.65
C CYS A 26 10.29 -9.89 -2.70
N PRO A 27 10.96 -8.86 -2.16
CA PRO A 27 10.58 -7.47 -2.44
C PRO A 27 10.95 -7.09 -3.88
N ASN A 28 9.95 -6.92 -4.74
CA ASN A 28 10.10 -6.72 -6.18
C ASN A 28 10.78 -7.93 -6.87
N ASP A 29 11.78 -7.69 -7.71
CA ASP A 29 12.59 -8.68 -8.44
C ASP A 29 13.84 -9.14 -7.69
N VAL A 30 14.11 -8.53 -6.52
CA VAL A 30 15.09 -8.98 -5.53
C VAL A 30 14.44 -10.06 -4.65
N CYS A 31 15.15 -11.17 -4.43
CA CYS A 31 14.70 -12.27 -3.59
C CYS A 31 15.73 -12.65 -2.53
N PHE A 32 15.22 -12.97 -1.35
CA PHE A 32 15.96 -13.52 -0.22
C PHE A 32 15.37 -14.87 0.18
N LYS A 33 16.21 -15.81 0.62
CA LYS A 33 15.78 -17.01 1.35
C LYS A 33 16.55 -17.11 2.66
N VAL A 34 15.91 -17.63 3.71
CA VAL A 34 16.54 -17.87 5.01
C VAL A 34 16.24 -19.30 5.48
N ALA A 35 17.23 -19.96 6.06
CA ALA A 35 17.13 -21.29 6.63
C ALA A 35 17.97 -21.41 7.92
N VAL A 36 17.40 -22.06 8.93
CA VAL A 36 18.00 -22.26 10.25
C VAL A 36 18.13 -23.76 10.52
N PRO A 37 19.33 -24.32 10.75
CA PRO A 37 19.47 -25.73 11.11
C PRO A 37 18.74 -26.05 12.41
N GLN A 38 18.13 -27.23 12.52
CA GLN A 38 17.38 -27.69 13.69
C GLN A 38 18.11 -27.46 15.03
N ALA A 39 19.44 -27.61 15.06
CA ALA A 39 20.26 -27.32 16.25
C ALA A 39 20.22 -25.83 16.64
N ALA A 40 20.43 -24.93 15.67
CA ALA A 40 20.39 -23.47 15.87
C ALA A 40 18.98 -22.95 16.17
N ALA A 41 17.94 -23.59 15.61
CA ALA A 41 16.54 -23.32 15.94
C ALA A 41 16.17 -23.82 17.36
N SER A 42 16.86 -24.84 17.88
CA SER A 42 16.63 -25.36 19.24
C SER A 42 17.36 -24.53 20.31
N SER A 43 18.56 -24.03 20.01
CA SER A 43 19.35 -23.16 20.89
C SER A 43 18.99 -21.67 20.81
N GLY A 44 18.34 -21.24 19.71
CA GLY A 44 18.15 -19.84 19.35
C GLY A 44 19.41 -19.14 18.81
N SER A 45 20.53 -19.85 18.64
CA SER A 45 21.81 -19.27 18.21
C SER A 45 22.75 -20.31 17.57
N GLY A 46 23.45 -19.92 16.51
CA GLY A 46 24.39 -20.77 15.77
C GLY A 46 24.44 -20.41 14.30
N ASN A 47 24.62 -21.42 13.45
CA ASN A 47 24.66 -21.26 12.01
C ASN A 47 23.32 -20.74 11.44
N LEU A 48 23.43 -19.82 10.48
CA LEU A 48 22.33 -19.24 9.73
C LEU A 48 22.68 -19.29 8.25
N TYR A 49 21.80 -19.89 7.44
CA TYR A 49 21.95 -19.94 5.99
C TYR A 49 21.02 -18.91 5.34
N PHE A 50 21.53 -18.11 4.41
CA PHE A 50 20.69 -17.23 3.60
C PHE A 50 21.14 -17.18 2.14
N GLN A 51 20.16 -16.99 1.25
CA GLN A 51 20.38 -16.71 -0.16
C GLN A 51 19.99 -15.26 -0.46
N MET A 52 20.79 -14.56 -1.24
CA MET A 52 20.44 -13.30 -1.89
C MET A 52 20.44 -13.53 -3.40
N SER A 53 19.41 -13.08 -4.12
CA SER A 53 19.28 -13.22 -5.58
C SER A 53 18.70 -11.94 -6.17
N ALA A 54 19.40 -11.28 -7.09
CA ALA A 54 18.93 -10.07 -7.75
C ALA A 54 19.42 -9.95 -9.20
N PRO A 55 18.69 -9.26 -10.10
CA PRO A 55 19.16 -8.94 -11.44
C PRO A 55 20.47 -8.14 -11.47
N THR A 56 21.29 -8.34 -12.50
CA THR A 56 22.57 -7.61 -12.71
C THR A 56 22.40 -6.17 -13.17
N SER A 57 21.16 -5.67 -13.29
CA SER A 57 20.82 -4.24 -13.38
C SER A 57 20.99 -3.50 -12.04
N TYR A 58 21.17 -4.23 -10.93
CA TYR A 58 21.52 -3.67 -9.64
C TYR A 58 23.04 -3.60 -9.47
N GLN A 59 23.54 -2.40 -9.18
CA GLN A 59 24.93 -2.11 -8.83
C GLN A 59 25.36 -2.83 -7.54
N TRP A 60 24.45 -2.89 -6.56
CA TRP A 60 24.58 -3.65 -5.32
C TRP A 60 23.20 -3.91 -4.70
N VAL A 61 23.09 -4.97 -3.89
CA VAL A 61 21.90 -5.33 -3.10
C VAL A 61 22.32 -5.70 -1.68
N ALA A 62 21.55 -5.32 -0.67
CA ALA A 62 21.80 -5.67 0.73
C ALA A 62 20.58 -6.30 1.40
N LEU A 63 20.86 -7.20 2.34
CA LEU A 63 19.96 -7.74 3.36
C LEU A 63 20.50 -7.34 4.73
N GLY A 64 19.66 -7.14 5.74
CA GLY A 64 20.12 -6.85 7.10
C GLY A 64 19.11 -7.23 8.18
N THR A 65 19.64 -7.50 9.38
CA THR A 65 18.85 -7.87 10.56
C THR A 65 18.45 -6.66 11.39
N GLY A 66 17.22 -6.65 11.91
CA GLY A 66 16.64 -5.53 12.66
C GLY A 66 15.61 -4.73 11.84
N SER A 67 15.18 -3.59 12.39
CA SER A 67 14.12 -2.75 11.82
C SER A 67 14.62 -1.47 11.14
N THR A 68 15.86 -1.03 11.42
CA THR A 68 16.43 0.21 10.86
C THR A 68 17.89 0.00 10.45
N MET A 69 18.40 0.88 9.59
CA MET A 69 19.79 0.81 9.11
C MET A 69 20.82 0.97 10.24
N SER A 70 20.55 1.84 11.22
CA SER A 70 21.47 2.12 12.31
C SER A 70 21.62 0.91 13.23
N ASN A 71 22.86 0.51 13.51
CA ASN A 71 23.24 -0.61 14.36
C ASN A 71 22.77 -1.99 13.88
N SER A 72 22.22 -2.11 12.67
CA SER A 72 21.92 -3.41 12.04
C SER A 72 23.19 -4.17 11.65
N ASN A 73 23.06 -5.48 11.49
CA ASN A 73 24.04 -6.33 10.81
C ASN A 73 23.62 -6.46 9.35
N MET A 74 24.43 -5.96 8.42
CA MET A 74 24.11 -5.88 6.99
C MET A 74 25.04 -6.75 6.15
N PHE A 75 24.48 -7.41 5.15
CA PHE A 75 25.16 -8.28 4.20
C PHE A 75 24.97 -7.67 2.80
N ILE A 76 26.06 -7.15 2.21
CA ILE A 76 26.01 -6.40 0.95
C ILE A 76 26.63 -7.23 -0.17
N MET A 77 25.83 -7.54 -1.18
CA MET A 77 26.19 -8.30 -2.38
C MET A 77 26.41 -7.38 -3.58
N TYR A 78 27.50 -7.62 -4.29
CA TYR A 78 27.80 -7.08 -5.63
C TYR A 78 28.67 -8.09 -6.39
N THR A 79 28.91 -7.85 -7.68
CA THR A 79 29.72 -8.76 -8.52
C THR A 79 31.23 -8.58 -8.26
N ASP A 80 32.01 -9.66 -8.40
CA ASP A 80 33.46 -9.61 -8.17
C ASP A 80 34.26 -9.11 -9.39
N GLY A 81 33.70 -9.25 -10.59
CA GLY A 81 34.32 -8.96 -11.88
C GLY A 81 34.87 -10.18 -12.64
N ALA A 82 34.89 -11.36 -12.02
CA ALA A 82 35.33 -12.63 -12.61
C ALA A 82 34.18 -13.63 -12.86
N GLY A 83 32.92 -13.21 -12.62
CA GLY A 83 31.72 -14.02 -12.80
C GLY A 83 31.14 -14.58 -11.51
N ASN A 84 31.70 -14.21 -10.36
CA ASN A 84 31.20 -14.54 -9.03
C ASN A 84 30.63 -13.29 -8.33
N VAL A 85 30.29 -13.43 -7.06
CA VAL A 85 29.80 -12.35 -6.19
C VAL A 85 30.71 -12.14 -4.99
N THR A 86 30.79 -10.91 -4.53
CA THR A 86 31.40 -10.53 -3.26
C THR A 86 30.30 -10.25 -2.25
N ILE A 87 30.40 -10.85 -1.05
CA ILE A 87 29.48 -10.64 0.05
C ILE A 87 30.21 -9.99 1.23
N SER A 88 29.75 -8.81 1.61
CA SER A 88 30.42 -7.95 2.61
C SER A 88 29.58 -7.81 3.89
N PRO A 89 30.09 -8.25 5.05
CA PRO A 89 29.46 -7.98 6.35
C PRO A 89 29.78 -6.55 6.80
N ARG A 90 28.74 -5.75 7.10
CA ARG A 90 28.88 -4.34 7.49
C ARG A 90 27.92 -3.93 8.60
N THR A 91 28.24 -2.82 9.25
CA THR A 91 27.31 -2.10 10.14
C THR A 91 27.46 -0.59 9.96
N ALA A 92 26.54 0.20 10.51
CA ALA A 92 26.52 1.66 10.44
C ALA A 92 26.00 2.26 11.75
N ARG A 93 26.47 3.46 12.11
CA ARG A 93 25.85 4.29 13.15
C ARG A 93 25.07 5.41 12.45
N GLY A 94 23.76 5.49 12.67
CA GLY A 94 22.86 6.34 11.89
C GLY A 94 22.80 5.95 10.40
N HIS A 95 22.27 6.85 9.57
CA HIS A 95 22.12 6.65 8.12
C HIS A 95 23.40 7.03 7.34
N ASN A 96 24.55 6.53 7.78
CA ASN A 96 25.86 6.73 7.15
C ASN A 96 26.27 5.52 6.31
N MET A 97 27.23 5.66 5.39
CA MET A 97 27.73 4.52 4.59
C MET A 97 28.20 3.38 5.51
N PRO A 98 27.66 2.15 5.37
CA PRO A 98 28.09 1.01 6.17
C PRO A 98 29.55 0.64 5.91
N THR A 99 30.27 0.32 6.99
CA THR A 99 31.66 -0.13 6.97
C THR A 99 31.77 -1.56 7.48
N VAL A 100 32.79 -2.28 7.04
CA VAL A 100 33.20 -3.55 7.66
C VAL A 100 33.67 -3.26 9.10
N SER A 101 33.54 -4.24 9.99
CA SER A 101 34.04 -4.19 11.37
C SER A 101 34.87 -5.44 11.66
N ASP A 102 35.94 -5.28 12.44
CA ASP A 102 36.86 -6.38 12.79
C ASP A 102 36.18 -7.50 13.60
N ASN A 103 35.12 -7.14 14.35
CA ASN A 103 34.22 -8.07 15.06
C ASN A 103 32.87 -8.21 14.33
N GLY A 104 32.89 -8.22 13.00
CA GLY A 104 31.70 -8.33 12.15
C GLY A 104 31.12 -9.75 12.04
N ALA A 105 30.13 -9.90 11.15
CA ALA A 105 29.55 -11.21 10.84
C ALA A 105 30.54 -12.08 10.05
N ALA A 106 30.75 -13.32 10.50
CA ALA A 106 31.60 -14.31 9.88
C ALA A 106 30.84 -15.01 8.74
N LEU A 107 30.93 -14.43 7.53
CA LEU A 107 30.27 -14.94 6.33
C LEU A 107 31.18 -15.89 5.54
N THR A 108 30.62 -16.99 5.05
CA THR A 108 31.24 -17.89 4.07
C THR A 108 30.34 -17.99 2.84
N LEU A 109 30.88 -17.68 1.65
CA LEU A 109 30.18 -17.84 0.39
C LEU A 109 30.17 -19.33 -0.02
N LEU A 110 29.00 -19.86 -0.34
CA LEU A 110 28.76 -21.29 -0.58
C LEU A 110 28.61 -21.62 -2.06
N GLY A 111 28.68 -22.91 -2.40
CA GLY A 111 28.39 -23.42 -3.73
C GLY A 111 27.00 -23.00 -4.25
N GLY A 112 26.90 -22.81 -5.57
CA GLY A 112 25.70 -22.25 -6.22
C GLY A 112 25.63 -20.71 -6.21
N SER A 113 26.61 -20.03 -5.59
CA SER A 113 26.80 -18.58 -5.75
C SER A 113 27.44 -18.25 -7.10
N GLY A 114 27.16 -17.04 -7.60
CA GLY A 114 27.82 -16.44 -8.75
C GLY A 114 26.88 -15.61 -9.63
N VAL A 115 27.32 -15.31 -10.86
CA VAL A 115 26.55 -14.55 -11.85
C VAL A 115 26.08 -15.48 -12.97
N SER A 116 24.77 -15.64 -13.14
CA SER A 116 24.19 -16.46 -14.20
C SER A 116 22.80 -15.94 -14.62
N ASN A 117 22.42 -16.15 -15.88
CA ASN A 117 21.08 -15.83 -16.41
C ASN A 117 20.59 -14.40 -16.11
N GLY A 118 21.51 -13.42 -16.12
CA GLY A 118 21.19 -12.01 -15.80
C GLY A 118 20.93 -11.72 -14.32
N LYS A 119 21.27 -12.64 -13.41
CA LYS A 119 21.19 -12.46 -11.96
C LYS A 119 22.53 -12.70 -11.28
N MET A 120 22.77 -11.99 -10.18
CA MET A 120 23.78 -12.29 -9.19
C MET A 120 23.13 -13.02 -8.00
N ILE A 121 23.75 -14.11 -7.55
CA ILE A 121 23.25 -14.98 -6.48
C ILE A 121 24.38 -15.20 -5.47
N ALA A 122 24.10 -14.96 -4.18
CA ALA A 122 24.98 -15.33 -3.07
C ALA A 122 24.25 -16.33 -2.16
N ASN A 123 24.76 -17.55 -2.09
CA ASN A 123 24.43 -18.53 -1.05
C ASN A 123 25.43 -18.35 0.09
N VAL A 124 24.96 -18.10 1.32
CA VAL A 124 25.83 -17.66 2.42
C VAL A 124 25.55 -18.48 3.68
N LEU A 125 26.62 -18.96 4.33
CA LEU A 125 26.61 -19.40 5.72
C LEU A 125 27.12 -18.22 6.58
N CYS A 126 26.42 -17.93 7.67
CA CYS A 126 26.92 -17.08 8.74
C CYS A 126 26.94 -17.84 10.06
N THR A 127 28.08 -17.86 10.76
CA THR A 127 28.25 -18.66 12.00
C THR A 127 27.96 -17.88 13.29
N ASN A 128 27.85 -16.55 13.23
CA ASN A 128 27.64 -15.69 14.40
C ASN A 128 26.50 -14.64 14.23
N CYS A 129 25.69 -14.70 13.16
CA CYS A 129 24.71 -13.64 12.84
C CYS A 129 23.58 -13.45 13.88
N ALA A 130 23.40 -14.38 14.81
CA ALA A 130 22.43 -14.26 15.91
C ALA A 130 22.77 -13.13 16.91
N SER A 131 24.01 -12.65 16.97
CA SER A 131 24.43 -11.57 17.88
C SER A 131 25.58 -10.75 17.30
N TRP A 132 25.50 -9.42 17.40
CA TRP A 132 26.50 -8.49 16.89
C TRP A 132 26.60 -7.25 17.80
N SER A 133 27.62 -6.40 17.61
CA SER A 133 27.87 -5.25 18.48
C SER A 133 26.75 -4.18 18.52
N GLY A 134 25.70 -4.32 17.71
CA GLY A 134 24.56 -3.39 17.63
C GLY A 134 23.20 -4.00 18.00
N GLY A 135 23.13 -5.31 18.27
CA GLY A 135 21.86 -6.01 18.52
C GLY A 135 21.98 -7.53 18.46
N SER A 136 20.84 -8.22 18.55
CA SER A 136 20.75 -9.67 18.43
C SER A 136 19.44 -10.09 17.77
N MET A 137 19.40 -11.33 17.28
CA MET A 137 18.24 -11.97 16.67
C MET A 137 18.22 -13.44 17.07
N SER A 138 17.23 -13.86 17.87
CA SER A 138 17.07 -15.26 18.23
C SER A 138 16.59 -16.07 17.03
N LEU A 139 17.32 -17.13 16.68
CA LEU A 139 17.06 -17.98 15.52
C LEU A 139 15.82 -18.89 15.69
N ASN A 140 15.14 -18.81 16.84
CA ASN A 140 13.92 -19.53 17.17
C ASN A 140 12.67 -18.64 17.26
N SER A 141 12.76 -17.37 16.85
CA SER A 141 11.64 -16.43 16.93
C SER A 141 10.71 -16.53 15.70
N ALA A 142 9.41 -16.59 15.96
CA ALA A 142 8.37 -16.51 14.93
C ALA A 142 8.11 -15.07 14.42
N SER A 143 8.85 -14.08 14.91
CA SER A 143 8.77 -12.69 14.45
C SER A 143 10.14 -12.02 14.55
N THR A 144 10.98 -12.22 13.53
CA THR A 144 12.27 -11.54 13.38
C THR A 144 12.17 -10.42 12.36
N SER A 145 12.67 -9.22 12.69
CA SER A 145 12.65 -8.07 11.77
C SER A 145 13.84 -8.07 10.83
N TRP A 146 13.58 -7.79 9.56
CA TRP A 146 14.57 -7.69 8.49
C TRP A 146 14.36 -6.45 7.64
N ILE A 147 15.47 -5.95 7.09
CA ILE A 147 15.52 -4.87 6.11
C ILE A 147 16.27 -5.33 4.86
N ALA A 148 15.92 -4.76 3.71
CA ALA A 148 16.64 -4.93 2.46
C ALA A 148 16.74 -3.60 1.72
N ALA A 149 17.80 -3.43 0.93
CA ALA A 149 18.03 -2.20 0.16
C ALA A 149 18.79 -2.52 -1.13
N TRP A 150 18.60 -1.72 -2.18
CA TRP A 150 19.26 -1.96 -3.47
C TRP A 150 19.53 -0.67 -4.23
N LYS A 151 20.56 -0.71 -5.09
CA LYS A 151 20.90 0.38 -5.99
C LYS A 151 20.96 -0.09 -7.44
N SER A 152 20.24 0.60 -8.31
CA SER A 152 20.21 0.38 -9.75
C SER A 152 21.43 1.06 -10.41
N GLY A 153 22.06 0.42 -11.39
CA GLY A 153 23.16 1.04 -12.12
C GLY A 153 24.14 0.05 -12.76
N SER A 154 25.28 0.58 -13.21
CA SER A 154 26.40 -0.25 -13.66
C SER A 154 26.94 -1.10 -12.51
N ALA A 155 27.11 -2.40 -12.75
CA ALA A 155 27.66 -3.34 -11.78
C ALA A 155 28.99 -2.85 -11.16
N ILE A 156 29.11 -2.99 -9.84
CA ILE A 156 30.41 -2.95 -9.17
C ILE A 156 31.12 -4.27 -9.49
N ASN A 157 32.35 -4.20 -10.02
CA ASN A 157 33.21 -5.35 -10.25
C ASN A 157 34.40 -5.22 -9.28
N SER A 158 34.27 -5.79 -8.08
CA SER A 158 35.28 -5.64 -7.03
C SER A 158 35.21 -6.81 -6.04
N ALA A 159 36.33 -7.51 -5.85
CA ALA A 159 36.51 -8.52 -4.81
C ALA A 159 36.72 -7.94 -3.39
N SER A 160 36.71 -6.60 -3.24
CA SER A 160 36.99 -5.96 -1.95
C SER A 160 35.74 -5.87 -1.09
N ASN A 161 35.77 -6.49 0.09
CA ASN A 161 34.70 -6.36 1.09
C ASN A 161 34.50 -4.92 1.58
N SER A 162 35.51 -4.04 1.50
CA SER A 162 35.41 -2.63 1.95
C SER A 162 35.00 -1.64 0.85
N GLN A 163 34.63 -2.13 -0.33
CA GLN A 163 34.23 -1.33 -1.49
C GLN A 163 33.24 -0.19 -1.14
N SER A 164 33.53 1.03 -1.59
CA SER A 164 32.63 2.17 -1.41
C SER A 164 31.38 2.00 -2.26
N ILE A 165 30.22 2.31 -1.66
CA ILE A 165 28.89 2.19 -2.26
C ILE A 165 28.12 3.51 -2.12
N GLN A 166 27.30 3.81 -3.12
CA GLN A 166 26.37 4.95 -3.10
C GLN A 166 25.05 4.54 -2.44
N GLN A 167 24.30 5.49 -1.88
CA GLN A 167 22.99 5.26 -1.23
C GLN A 167 22.02 4.50 -2.16
N HIS A 168 21.23 3.60 -1.57
CA HIS A 168 20.18 2.84 -2.25
C HIS A 168 19.12 3.75 -2.89
N ASP A 169 18.46 3.26 -3.94
CA ASP A 169 17.38 3.98 -4.62
C ASP A 169 16.00 3.68 -4.00
N ASP A 170 15.84 2.48 -3.44
CA ASP A 170 14.63 1.98 -2.77
C ASP A 170 15.00 0.91 -1.73
N HIS A 171 14.07 0.57 -0.84
CA HIS A 171 14.28 -0.36 0.26
C HIS A 171 12.99 -1.07 0.71
N SER A 172 13.15 -2.17 1.44
CA SER A 172 12.07 -2.98 1.99
C SER A 172 12.29 -3.27 3.48
N SER A 173 11.19 -3.46 4.20
CA SER A 173 11.12 -3.92 5.59
C SER A 173 10.12 -5.08 5.68
N PHE A 174 10.51 -6.18 6.32
CA PHE A 174 9.66 -7.36 6.47
C PHE A 174 9.98 -8.13 7.75
N THR A 175 9.01 -8.91 8.23
CA THR A 175 9.17 -9.87 9.32
C THR A 175 9.29 -11.27 8.73
N LEU A 176 10.22 -12.07 9.26
CA LEU A 176 10.32 -13.51 9.01
C LEU A 176 10.03 -14.31 10.29
N ASP A 177 9.17 -15.30 10.18
CA ASP A 177 9.10 -16.43 11.10
C ASP A 177 10.25 -17.40 10.82
N LEU A 178 11.20 -17.50 11.75
CA LEU A 178 12.33 -18.43 11.63
C LEU A 178 11.99 -19.85 12.11
N THR A 179 10.88 -20.05 12.84
CA THR A 179 10.42 -21.41 13.19
C THR A 179 9.97 -22.14 11.93
N SER A 180 9.25 -21.44 11.04
CA SER A 180 8.92 -21.91 9.68
C SER A 180 10.13 -22.03 8.74
N ALA A 181 11.33 -21.58 9.13
CA ALA A 181 12.57 -21.67 8.34
C ALA A 181 13.50 -22.83 8.77
N THR A 182 13.00 -23.77 9.58
CA THR A 182 13.83 -24.80 10.20
C THR A 182 14.16 -25.94 9.24
N VAL A 183 15.44 -26.09 8.88
CA VAL A 183 15.96 -27.18 8.03
C VAL A 183 16.59 -28.30 8.87
N SER A 184 16.44 -29.55 8.42
CA SER A 184 16.87 -30.74 9.16
C SER A 184 18.39 -30.97 9.18
N SER A 185 19.16 -30.29 8.33
CA SER A 185 20.62 -30.46 8.21
C SER A 185 21.36 -29.12 8.32
N ASP A 186 22.49 -29.12 9.03
CA ASP A 186 23.45 -28.02 9.01
C ASP A 186 24.36 -28.14 7.79
N SER A 187 23.81 -27.82 6.62
CA SER A 187 24.48 -27.82 5.32
C SER A 187 23.76 -26.89 4.34
N ASN A 188 24.41 -26.54 3.23
CA ASN A 188 23.90 -25.58 2.23
C ASN A 188 22.53 -26.00 1.64
N PRO A 189 21.41 -25.38 2.04
CA PRO A 189 20.08 -25.82 1.64
C PRO A 189 19.70 -25.29 0.24
N PHE A 190 20.52 -24.43 -0.36
CA PHE A 190 20.23 -23.77 -1.64
C PHE A 190 20.76 -24.54 -2.87
N THR A 191 21.35 -25.71 -2.65
CA THR A 191 21.92 -26.57 -3.71
C THR A 191 21.23 -27.93 -3.85
N GLY A 192 20.24 -28.22 -3.01
CA GLY A 192 19.24 -29.28 -3.22
C GLY A 192 17.91 -28.68 -3.70
N ALA A 193 16.95 -29.54 -4.04
CA ALA A 193 15.58 -29.16 -4.40
C ALA A 193 15.45 -28.06 -5.49
N SER A 194 15.98 -28.32 -6.69
CA SER A 194 15.61 -27.57 -7.91
C SER A 194 14.18 -27.89 -8.41
N THR A 195 13.26 -28.22 -7.50
CA THR A 195 11.82 -28.25 -7.75
C THR A 195 11.30 -26.82 -7.80
N GLY A 196 11.35 -26.22 -8.99
CA GLY A 196 10.71 -24.94 -9.23
C GLY A 196 9.21 -25.04 -8.91
N GLY A 197 8.76 -24.33 -7.88
CA GLY A 197 7.34 -24.14 -7.61
C GLY A 197 6.70 -23.46 -8.81
N ASN A 198 6.03 -24.23 -9.66
CA ASN A 198 5.67 -23.83 -11.03
C ASN A 198 4.42 -22.93 -11.07
N GLY A 199 4.43 -21.87 -10.26
CA GLY A 199 3.46 -20.79 -10.26
C GLY A 199 3.41 -20.15 -11.63
N SER A 200 2.41 -20.54 -12.42
CA SER A 200 2.30 -20.19 -13.84
C SER A 200 1.74 -18.77 -14.02
N GLY A 201 2.47 -17.79 -13.49
CA GLY A 201 2.19 -16.37 -13.66
C GLY A 201 2.46 -15.95 -15.10
N SER A 202 1.39 -15.75 -15.88
CA SER A 202 1.49 -15.25 -17.26
C SER A 202 2.22 -13.91 -17.29
N GLY A 203 3.40 -13.88 -17.89
CA GLY A 203 4.33 -12.74 -17.85
C GLY A 203 3.83 -11.51 -18.60
N SER A 204 3.06 -10.65 -17.94
CA SER A 204 2.78 -9.29 -18.40
C SER A 204 3.89 -8.35 -17.90
N SER A 205 4.65 -7.76 -18.83
CA SER A 205 5.81 -6.93 -18.52
C SER A 205 5.44 -5.57 -17.91
N GLY A 206 5.96 -5.27 -16.71
CA GLY A 206 5.99 -3.88 -16.19
C GLY A 206 5.43 -3.64 -14.79
N GLY A 207 5.91 -4.36 -13.79
CA GLY A 207 5.63 -4.04 -12.38
C GLY A 207 6.38 -4.97 -11.42
N GLY A 208 7.14 -4.41 -10.48
CA GLY A 208 7.74 -5.20 -9.40
C GLY A 208 6.64 -5.69 -8.46
N SER A 209 6.50 -7.01 -8.31
CA SER A 209 5.50 -7.61 -7.43
C SER A 209 6.18 -8.12 -6.16
N THR A 210 5.85 -7.51 -5.02
CA THR A 210 6.25 -8.03 -3.71
C THR A 210 5.56 -9.38 -3.46
N SER A 211 6.32 -10.40 -3.07
CA SER A 211 5.82 -11.76 -2.83
C SER A 211 6.63 -12.46 -1.74
N GLY A 212 6.01 -13.39 -1.02
CA GLY A 212 6.67 -14.15 0.04
C GLY A 212 5.96 -15.47 0.32
N GLY A 213 6.70 -16.42 0.89
CA GLY A 213 6.13 -17.68 1.37
C GLY A 213 5.39 -17.52 2.70
N SER A 214 4.88 -18.65 3.22
CA SER A 214 4.40 -18.73 4.61
C SER A 214 5.49 -18.24 5.57
N GLY A 215 5.09 -17.50 6.60
CA GLY A 215 6.03 -16.91 7.57
C GLY A 215 6.63 -15.55 7.16
N VAL A 216 6.25 -14.97 6.01
CA VAL A 216 6.72 -13.63 5.58
C VAL A 216 5.61 -12.58 5.73
N VAL A 217 5.90 -11.46 6.40
CA VAL A 217 5.01 -10.29 6.48
C VAL A 217 5.76 -9.04 6.00
N PHE A 218 5.33 -8.44 4.89
CA PHE A 218 5.94 -7.21 4.38
C PHE A 218 5.42 -5.98 5.12
N ASN A 219 6.29 -5.37 5.94
CA ASN A 219 6.00 -4.20 6.76
C ASN A 219 6.20 -2.91 5.95
N GLY A 220 5.44 -2.75 4.85
CA GLY A 220 5.25 -1.47 4.17
C GLY A 220 6.45 -0.85 3.44
N GLY A 221 7.45 -1.64 3.03
CA GLY A 221 8.60 -1.15 2.25
C GLY A 221 8.61 -1.72 0.83
N GLY A 222 8.23 -0.91 -0.17
CA GLY A 222 8.21 -1.28 -1.57
C GLY A 222 7.78 -0.11 -2.45
N GLY A 223 8.75 0.67 -2.93
CA GLY A 223 8.50 1.97 -3.53
C GLY A 223 8.24 3.08 -2.50
N LYS A 224 8.30 4.34 -2.97
CA LYS A 224 8.11 5.53 -2.12
C LYS A 224 6.77 5.47 -1.37
N SER A 225 6.85 5.48 -0.03
CA SER A 225 5.67 5.50 0.85
C SER A 225 4.61 6.49 0.37
N ALA A 226 3.35 6.03 0.33
CA ALA A 226 2.22 6.85 -0.08
C ALA A 226 2.10 8.15 0.74
N ILE A 227 2.56 8.14 2.00
CA ILE A 227 2.60 9.32 2.88
C ILE A 227 3.63 10.34 2.38
N LEU A 228 4.83 9.90 1.98
CA LEU A 228 5.87 10.77 1.41
C LEU A 228 5.43 11.35 0.06
N LEU A 229 4.77 10.55 -0.78
CA LEU A 229 4.23 11.02 -2.06
C LEU A 229 3.11 12.04 -1.84
N ALA A 230 2.17 11.77 -0.93
CA ALA A 230 1.08 12.68 -0.58
C ALA A 230 1.62 14.01 -0.03
N HIS A 231 2.55 13.96 0.92
CA HIS A 231 3.24 15.14 1.46
C HIS A 231 3.87 15.98 0.34
N GLY A 232 4.70 15.36 -0.51
CA GLY A 232 5.42 16.04 -1.58
C GLY A 232 4.49 16.67 -2.62
N VAL A 233 3.42 15.98 -3.01
CA VAL A 233 2.42 16.49 -3.97
C VAL A 233 1.60 17.63 -3.37
N ILE A 234 1.06 17.45 -2.16
CA ILE A 234 0.23 18.47 -1.50
C ILE A 234 1.05 19.74 -1.24
N MET A 235 2.24 19.63 -0.65
CA MET A 235 3.08 20.80 -0.33
C MET A 235 3.58 21.50 -1.59
N SER A 236 3.87 20.76 -2.68
CA SER A 236 4.19 21.37 -3.98
C SER A 236 3.03 22.19 -4.52
N ILE A 237 1.82 21.62 -4.58
CA ILE A 237 0.62 22.33 -5.06
C ILE A 237 0.34 23.57 -4.21
N VAL A 238 0.45 23.44 -2.88
CA VAL A 238 0.20 24.53 -1.92
C VAL A 238 1.19 25.69 -2.10
N PHE A 239 2.50 25.43 -2.08
CA PHE A 239 3.52 26.50 -2.12
C PHE A 239 3.84 27.03 -3.52
N VAL A 240 3.77 26.19 -4.57
CA VAL A 240 4.07 26.61 -5.94
C VAL A 240 2.85 27.24 -6.62
N ALA A 241 1.65 26.70 -6.41
CA ALA A 241 0.45 27.18 -7.08
C ALA A 241 -0.50 27.97 -6.17
N LEU A 242 -1.05 27.35 -5.11
CA LEU A 242 -2.17 27.94 -4.38
C LEU A 242 -1.80 29.25 -3.68
N TYR A 243 -0.71 29.29 -2.92
CA TYR A 243 -0.31 30.51 -2.21
C TYR A 243 0.05 31.68 -3.15
N PRO A 244 0.88 31.52 -4.21
CA PRO A 244 1.17 32.59 -5.16
C PRO A 244 -0.07 33.09 -5.93
N LEU A 245 -0.92 32.18 -6.43
CA LEU A 245 -2.16 32.53 -7.12
C LEU A 245 -3.11 33.31 -6.19
N GLY A 246 -3.31 32.82 -4.96
CA GLY A 246 -4.13 33.48 -3.95
C GLY A 246 -3.63 34.88 -3.59
N ALA A 247 -2.31 35.07 -3.54
CA ALA A 247 -1.70 36.38 -3.26
C ALA A 247 -1.90 37.36 -4.42
N MET A 248 -1.91 36.88 -5.68
CA MET A 248 -2.17 37.71 -6.87
C MET A 248 -3.64 38.15 -7.00
N LEU A 249 -4.60 37.49 -6.34
CA LEU A 249 -6.01 37.90 -6.38
C LEU A 249 -6.25 39.33 -5.85
N MET A 250 -5.48 39.80 -4.85
CA MET A 250 -5.65 41.16 -4.34
C MET A 250 -5.15 42.24 -5.32
N PRO A 251 -3.92 42.19 -5.85
CA PRO A 251 -3.47 43.14 -6.88
C PRO A 251 -4.28 43.10 -8.19
N LEU A 252 -4.74 41.93 -8.63
CA LEU A 252 -5.39 41.77 -9.93
C LEU A 252 -6.91 41.98 -9.90
N VAL A 253 -7.60 41.53 -8.84
CA VAL A 253 -9.07 41.46 -8.79
C VAL A 253 -9.66 42.38 -7.71
N GLY A 254 -8.88 42.78 -6.70
CA GLY A 254 -9.31 43.66 -5.61
C GLY A 254 -10.36 43.07 -4.64
N LYS A 255 -10.84 41.84 -4.87
CA LYS A 255 -11.89 41.19 -4.08
C LYS A 255 -11.31 40.49 -2.86
N TRP A 256 -11.35 41.15 -1.71
CA TRP A 256 -10.80 40.63 -0.44
C TRP A 256 -11.36 39.28 -0.03
N MET A 257 -12.67 39.02 -0.24
CA MET A 257 -13.29 37.72 0.04
C MET A 257 -12.71 36.59 -0.81
N ALA A 258 -12.43 36.83 -2.10
CA ALA A 258 -11.86 35.81 -2.98
C ALA A 258 -10.44 35.44 -2.56
N HIS A 259 -9.64 36.45 -2.17
CA HIS A 259 -8.33 36.24 -1.56
C HIS A 259 -8.44 35.47 -0.24
N ALA A 260 -9.29 35.90 0.69
CA ALA A 260 -9.43 35.27 2.01
C ALA A 260 -9.84 33.79 1.90
N VAL A 261 -10.91 33.47 1.14
CA VAL A 261 -11.39 32.09 0.96
C VAL A 261 -10.32 31.21 0.32
N TRP A 262 -9.66 31.69 -0.75
CA TRP A 262 -8.61 30.92 -1.43
C TRP A 262 -7.41 30.67 -0.49
N GLN A 263 -6.99 31.68 0.28
CA GLN A 263 -5.89 31.53 1.25
C GLN A 263 -6.26 30.61 2.41
N SER A 264 -7.52 30.59 2.87
CA SER A 264 -7.99 29.62 3.88
C SER A 264 -7.94 28.18 3.36
N VAL A 265 -8.28 27.93 2.09
CA VAL A 265 -8.15 26.59 1.48
C VAL A 265 -6.67 26.18 1.36
N ALA A 266 -5.80 27.08 0.90
CA ALA A 266 -4.35 26.84 0.86
C ALA A 266 -3.77 26.54 2.25
N PHE A 267 -4.24 27.26 3.29
CA PHE A 267 -3.84 27.07 4.68
C PHE A 267 -4.30 25.74 5.27
N ALA A 268 -5.54 25.31 5.01
CA ALA A 268 -6.00 23.99 5.43
C ALA A 268 -5.16 22.86 4.79
N LEU A 269 -4.91 22.96 3.48
CA LEU A 269 -4.08 22.00 2.74
C LEU A 269 -2.60 22.02 3.20
N MET A 270 -2.06 23.18 3.59
CA MET A 270 -0.73 23.26 4.20
C MET A 270 -0.64 22.42 5.47
N TRP A 271 -1.65 22.46 6.36
CA TRP A 271 -1.63 21.66 7.58
C TRP A 271 -1.79 20.15 7.33
N VAL A 272 -2.55 19.74 6.30
CA VAL A 272 -2.62 18.33 5.87
C VAL A 272 -1.27 17.86 5.30
N GLY A 273 -0.63 18.69 4.48
CA GLY A 273 0.72 18.42 3.97
C GLY A 273 1.77 18.39 5.09
N PHE A 274 1.70 19.32 6.05
CA PHE A 274 2.60 19.32 7.21
C PHE A 274 2.40 18.09 8.10
N GLY A 275 1.15 17.70 8.41
CA GLY A 275 0.86 16.53 9.24
C GLY A 275 1.35 15.22 8.63
N THR A 276 1.16 15.03 7.31
CA THR A 276 1.71 13.86 6.60
C THR A 276 3.24 13.86 6.57
N GLY A 277 3.86 15.03 6.41
CA GLY A 277 5.32 15.17 6.51
C GLY A 277 5.87 14.91 7.91
N TYR A 278 5.18 15.37 8.95
CA TYR A 278 5.53 15.15 10.35
C TYR A 278 5.47 13.65 10.72
N ALA A 279 4.41 12.95 10.32
CA ALA A 279 4.30 11.50 10.52
C ALA A 279 5.47 10.77 9.86
N TYR A 280 5.70 11.01 8.55
CA TYR A 280 6.81 10.37 7.83
C TYR A 280 8.18 10.69 8.45
N ALA A 281 8.42 11.94 8.85
CA ALA A 281 9.68 12.35 9.48
C ALA A 281 9.87 11.78 10.89
N ARG A 282 8.79 11.50 11.62
CA ARG A 282 8.82 10.81 12.92
C ARG A 282 9.24 9.36 12.76
N ASP A 283 8.59 8.65 11.83
CA ASP A 283 8.74 7.20 11.66
C ASP A 283 10.09 6.82 10.99
N ASN A 284 10.87 7.81 10.56
CA ASN A 284 12.18 7.66 9.93
C ASN A 284 13.29 8.50 10.61
N ASP A 285 13.10 8.95 11.87
CA ASP A 285 14.09 9.72 12.66
C ASP A 285 14.67 10.99 12.00
N TYR A 286 13.90 11.64 11.12
CA TYR A 286 14.27 12.87 10.40
C TYR A 286 13.66 14.15 10.99
N LEU A 287 12.89 14.07 12.08
CA LEU A 287 12.38 15.25 12.80
C LEU A 287 13.53 16.14 13.29
N PHE A 288 13.57 17.39 12.81
CA PHE A 288 14.54 18.44 13.14
C PHE A 288 16.02 18.17 12.82
N ASN A 289 16.40 16.90 12.60
CA ASN A 289 17.75 16.47 12.21
C ASN A 289 18.03 16.61 10.70
N ASN A 290 17.20 17.37 9.97
CA ASN A 290 17.39 17.64 8.54
C ASN A 290 16.98 19.09 8.20
N THR A 291 17.70 19.73 7.28
CA THR A 291 17.42 21.11 6.86
C THR A 291 15.99 21.29 6.34
N HIS A 292 15.45 20.30 5.61
CA HIS A 292 14.08 20.36 5.07
C HIS A 292 13.00 20.26 6.16
N THR A 293 13.18 19.39 7.16
CA THR A 293 12.20 19.21 8.24
C THR A 293 12.25 20.36 9.24
N LEU A 294 13.46 20.88 9.53
CA LEU A 294 13.68 22.05 10.36
C LEU A 294 13.12 23.34 9.71
N LEU A 295 13.54 23.65 8.48
CA LEU A 295 13.08 24.85 7.76
C LEU A 295 11.59 24.75 7.42
N GLY A 296 11.10 23.58 7.02
CA GLY A 296 9.68 23.35 6.75
C GLY A 296 8.79 23.59 7.97
N THR A 297 9.22 23.12 9.16
CA THR A 297 8.48 23.40 10.41
C THR A 297 8.52 24.87 10.77
N ALA A 298 9.70 25.53 10.68
CA ALA A 298 9.83 26.95 10.94
C ALA A 298 8.96 27.80 10.01
N VAL A 299 8.98 27.55 8.70
CA VAL A 299 8.15 28.27 7.72
C VAL A 299 6.66 28.03 7.97
N THR A 300 6.24 26.80 8.28
CA THR A 300 4.83 26.47 8.56
C THR A 300 4.33 27.19 9.83
N ALA A 301 5.11 27.17 10.91
CA ALA A 301 4.79 27.86 12.16
C ALA A 301 4.74 29.39 11.99
N LEU A 302 5.66 29.97 11.21
CA LEU A 302 5.64 31.41 10.90
C LEU A 302 4.45 31.77 9.98
N LEU A 303 4.09 30.92 9.03
CA LEU A 303 2.92 31.16 8.16
C LEU A 303 1.59 31.06 8.92
N ALA A 304 1.55 30.38 10.08
CA ALA A 304 0.39 30.41 10.98
C ALA A 304 0.03 31.81 11.49
N ILE A 305 0.97 32.77 11.46
CA ILE A 305 0.76 34.17 11.86
C ILE A 305 0.07 34.98 10.73
N GLN A 306 0.13 34.52 9.48
CA GLN A 306 -0.40 35.27 8.32
C GLN A 306 -1.90 35.56 8.34
N PRO A 307 -2.82 34.64 8.73
CA PRO A 307 -4.25 34.94 8.80
C PRO A 307 -4.56 36.10 9.75
N PHE A 308 -3.88 36.16 10.90
CA PHE A 308 -4.05 37.23 11.89
C PHE A 308 -3.56 38.59 11.35
N LEU A 309 -2.38 38.61 10.70
CA LEU A 309 -1.86 39.81 10.05
C LEU A 309 -2.74 40.27 8.87
N GLY A 310 -3.31 39.33 8.10
CA GLY A 310 -4.24 39.62 7.02
C GLY A 310 -5.57 40.20 7.52
N TYR A 311 -6.11 39.67 8.62
CA TYR A 311 -7.28 40.25 9.29
C TYR A 311 -7.00 41.65 9.83
N ALA A 312 -5.89 41.83 10.57
CA ALA A 312 -5.50 43.13 11.11
C ALA A 312 -5.26 44.17 9.99
N HIS A 313 -4.65 43.76 8.88
CA HIS A 313 -4.51 44.56 7.68
C HIS A 313 -5.87 44.97 7.09
N HIS A 314 -6.80 44.04 6.92
CA HIS A 314 -8.13 44.32 6.38
C HIS A 314 -8.98 45.20 7.31
N ALA A 315 -8.88 45.01 8.64
CA ALA A 315 -9.52 45.86 9.63
C ALA A 315 -8.98 47.29 9.61
N TYR A 316 -7.65 47.45 9.54
CA TYR A 316 -7.00 48.75 9.37
C TYR A 316 -7.46 49.43 8.07
N TYR A 317 -7.44 48.70 6.94
CA TYR A 317 -7.85 49.24 5.64
C TYR A 317 -9.31 49.69 5.63
N LYS A 318 -10.24 48.95 6.26
CA LYS A 318 -11.64 49.40 6.39
C LYS A 318 -11.79 50.69 7.20
N LYS A 319 -10.99 50.87 8.26
CA LYS A 319 -11.05 52.07 9.11
C LYS A 319 -10.40 53.31 8.47
N PHE A 320 -9.29 53.15 7.75
CA PHE A 320 -8.47 54.27 7.27
C PHE A 320 -8.43 54.43 5.74
N GLN A 321 -9.03 53.51 4.98
CA GLN A 321 -9.05 53.48 3.50
C GLN A 321 -7.67 53.55 2.82
N GLY A 322 -6.60 53.23 3.56
CA GLY A 322 -5.21 53.34 3.14
C GLY A 322 -4.32 52.23 3.72
N ARG A 323 -3.09 52.13 3.21
CA ARG A 323 -2.11 51.13 3.66
C ARG A 323 -1.35 51.64 4.89
N GLY A 324 -1.45 50.90 5.99
CA GLY A 324 -0.70 51.18 7.23
C GLY A 324 0.61 50.39 7.31
N ILE A 325 1.30 50.49 8.45
CA ILE A 325 2.48 49.65 8.74
C ILE A 325 2.11 48.16 8.69
N ILE A 326 0.95 47.78 9.25
CA ILE A 326 0.43 46.40 9.24
C ILE A 326 0.28 45.85 7.81
N SER A 327 -0.15 46.68 6.84
CA SER A 327 -0.20 46.30 5.42
C SER A 327 1.16 45.86 4.90
N HIS A 328 2.20 46.63 5.21
CA HIS A 328 3.56 46.38 4.73
C HIS A 328 4.19 45.17 5.43
N VAL A 329 3.98 45.02 6.74
CA VAL A 329 4.40 43.84 7.51
C VAL A 329 3.79 42.57 6.92
N HIS A 330 2.46 42.50 6.80
CA HIS A 330 1.74 41.35 6.22
C HIS A 330 2.28 40.96 4.83
N ILE A 331 2.42 41.94 3.92
CA ILE A 331 2.88 41.73 2.55
C ILE A 331 4.35 41.26 2.50
N TRP A 332 5.27 41.94 3.18
CA TRP A 332 6.70 41.62 3.08
C TRP A 332 7.09 40.36 3.88
N TYR A 333 6.49 40.15 5.05
CA TYR A 333 6.63 38.91 5.81
C TYR A 333 6.11 37.70 5.00
N GLY A 334 4.97 37.86 4.32
CA GLY A 334 4.42 36.82 3.45
C GLY A 334 5.33 36.53 2.26
N ARG A 335 5.91 37.59 1.67
CA ARG A 335 6.88 37.46 0.57
C ARG A 335 8.14 36.69 0.98
N ALA A 336 8.70 36.97 2.16
CA ALA A 336 9.85 36.25 2.68
C ALA A 336 9.53 34.76 2.92
N LEU A 337 8.41 34.45 3.59
CA LEU A 337 8.01 33.07 3.87
C LEU A 337 7.70 32.26 2.61
N MET A 338 7.12 32.87 1.56
CA MET A 338 6.89 32.18 0.30
C MET A 338 8.19 31.77 -0.41
N ILE A 339 9.21 32.63 -0.41
CA ILE A 339 10.52 32.31 -0.98
C ILE A 339 11.18 31.18 -0.19
N LEU A 340 11.16 31.25 1.15
CA LEU A 340 11.68 30.20 2.03
C LEU A 340 10.93 28.87 1.85
N GLY A 341 9.61 28.90 1.67
CA GLY A 341 8.80 27.71 1.41
C GLY A 341 9.11 27.04 0.06
N ILE A 342 9.33 27.83 -1.00
CA ILE A 342 9.72 27.31 -2.33
C ILE A 342 11.14 26.72 -2.29
N ILE A 343 12.08 27.35 -1.56
CA ILE A 343 13.41 26.77 -1.30
C ILE A 343 13.27 25.45 -0.52
N ASN A 344 12.42 25.42 0.52
CA ASN A 344 12.21 24.24 1.33
C ASN A 344 11.63 23.05 0.53
N GLY A 345 10.69 23.29 -0.38
CA GLY A 345 10.18 22.24 -1.28
C GLY A 345 11.27 21.69 -2.21
N GLY A 346 12.22 22.53 -2.65
CA GLY A 346 13.42 22.08 -3.37
C GLY A 346 14.31 21.15 -2.52
N LEU A 347 14.56 21.52 -1.26
CA LEU A 347 15.28 20.67 -0.31
C LEU A 347 14.55 19.34 -0.03
N GLY A 348 13.21 19.34 -0.05
CA GLY A 348 12.40 18.12 0.10
C GLY A 348 12.54 17.16 -1.08
N LEU A 349 12.58 17.68 -2.31
CA LEU A 349 12.83 16.88 -3.51
C LEU A 349 14.24 16.29 -3.53
N GLN A 350 15.22 17.03 -3.02
CA GLN A 350 16.61 16.57 -2.83
C GLN A 350 16.69 15.48 -1.75
N LEU A 351 16.08 15.68 -0.58
CA LEU A 351 16.01 14.70 0.50
C LEU A 351 15.35 13.39 0.04
N ALA A 352 14.26 13.49 -0.73
CA ALA A 352 13.58 12.33 -1.31
C ALA A 352 14.28 11.74 -2.55
N ASN A 353 15.55 12.12 -2.83
CA ASN A 353 16.37 11.70 -3.98
C ASN A 353 15.56 11.58 -5.29
N THR A 354 14.81 12.63 -5.62
CA THR A 354 13.71 12.50 -6.60
C THR A 354 14.22 12.62 -8.04
N PRO A 355 13.86 11.69 -8.96
CA PRO A 355 14.32 11.73 -10.34
C PRO A 355 14.06 13.06 -11.04
N THR A 356 15.02 13.51 -11.85
CA THR A 356 15.11 14.85 -12.47
C THR A 356 13.82 15.31 -13.14
N ARG A 357 13.02 14.40 -13.71
CA ARG A 357 11.71 14.69 -14.30
C ARG A 357 10.75 15.43 -13.36
N TYR A 358 10.73 15.10 -12.07
CA TYR A 358 9.88 15.78 -11.09
C TYR A 358 10.53 17.07 -10.56
N VAL A 359 11.86 17.12 -10.49
CA VAL A 359 12.60 18.35 -10.14
C VAL A 359 12.33 19.44 -11.19
N VAL A 360 12.30 19.08 -12.48
CA VAL A 360 11.86 19.96 -13.58
C VAL A 360 10.37 20.31 -13.44
N ALA A 361 9.50 19.33 -13.15
CA ALA A 361 8.07 19.57 -12.99
C ALA A 361 7.70 20.46 -11.77
N TYR A 362 8.58 20.57 -10.77
CA TYR A 362 8.46 21.51 -9.66
C TYR A 362 9.06 22.88 -10.00
N SER A 363 10.32 22.89 -10.47
CA SER A 363 11.08 24.13 -10.67
C SER A 363 10.54 25.02 -11.79
N VAL A 364 10.02 24.44 -12.89
CA VAL A 364 9.48 25.23 -14.01
C VAL A 364 8.21 26.00 -13.61
N PRO A 365 7.16 25.39 -13.02
CA PRO A 365 6.03 26.14 -12.47
C PRO A 365 6.42 27.12 -11.36
N ALA A 366 7.35 26.76 -10.47
CA ALA A 366 7.83 27.64 -9.40
C ALA A 366 8.51 28.90 -9.94
N ALA A 367 9.33 28.78 -10.99
CA ALA A 367 9.93 29.92 -11.66
C ALA A 367 8.88 30.81 -12.35
N ILE A 368 7.95 30.22 -13.11
CA ILE A 368 6.91 30.95 -13.84
C ILE A 368 6.00 31.72 -12.88
N LEU A 369 5.44 31.04 -11.88
CA LEU A 369 4.50 31.64 -10.92
C LEU A 369 5.21 32.60 -9.96
N GLY A 370 6.47 32.33 -9.60
CA GLY A 370 7.31 33.25 -8.84
C GLY A 370 7.55 34.57 -9.58
N VAL A 371 7.89 34.52 -10.88
CA VAL A 371 8.06 35.73 -11.71
C VAL A 371 6.75 36.50 -11.86
N MET A 372 5.62 35.81 -12.11
CA MET A 372 4.30 36.46 -12.16
C MET A 372 3.94 37.17 -10.85
N TRP A 373 4.14 36.51 -9.72
CA TRP A 373 3.81 37.01 -8.38
C TRP A 373 4.72 38.15 -7.90
N LEU A 374 6.00 38.14 -8.30
CA LEU A 374 6.89 39.29 -8.12
C LEU A 374 6.44 40.48 -9.00
N GLY A 375 6.12 40.21 -10.27
CA GLY A 375 5.66 41.20 -11.25
C GLY A 375 4.32 41.87 -10.91
N ALA A 376 3.43 41.17 -10.21
CA ALA A 376 2.17 41.68 -9.65
C ALA A 376 2.35 42.57 -8.41
N GLY A 377 3.58 42.91 -8.02
CA GLY A 377 3.88 43.80 -6.90
C GLY A 377 3.59 45.28 -7.19
N PRO A 378 3.29 46.10 -6.16
CA PRO A 378 3.00 47.53 -6.33
C PRO A 378 4.24 48.41 -6.64
N ALA A 379 5.40 47.81 -6.89
CA ALA A 379 6.70 48.48 -7.04
C ALA A 379 7.24 48.48 -8.49
N THR A 380 6.59 47.79 -9.42
CA THR A 380 7.00 47.69 -10.83
C THR A 380 6.15 48.62 -11.70
N PRO A 381 6.74 49.62 -12.40
CA PRO A 381 5.97 50.59 -13.20
C PRO A 381 5.23 49.95 -14.39
N THR A 382 5.64 48.74 -14.80
CA THR A 382 4.99 47.93 -15.84
C THR A 382 3.53 47.57 -15.52
N PHE A 383 3.14 47.50 -14.24
CA PHE A 383 1.78 47.11 -13.85
C PHE A 383 0.71 48.10 -14.33
N LYS A 384 1.03 49.41 -14.39
CA LYS A 384 0.12 50.40 -15.01
C LYS A 384 -0.03 50.22 -16.51
N MET A 385 0.98 49.67 -17.20
CA MET A 385 0.98 49.59 -18.67
C MET A 385 0.06 48.48 -19.19
N LEU A 386 0.13 47.26 -18.62
CA LEU A 386 -0.72 46.14 -19.07
C LEU A 386 -2.21 46.38 -18.78
N VAL A 387 -2.55 46.97 -17.63
CA VAL A 387 -3.96 47.23 -17.26
C VAL A 387 -4.59 48.35 -18.11
N GLN A 388 -3.78 49.30 -18.61
CA GLN A 388 -4.23 50.31 -19.58
C GLN A 388 -4.43 49.70 -20.98
N LEU A 389 -3.50 48.85 -21.44
CA LEU A 389 -3.60 48.16 -22.73
C LEU A 389 -4.87 47.30 -22.85
N SER A 390 -5.34 46.69 -21.75
CA SER A 390 -6.60 45.93 -21.71
C SER A 390 -7.89 46.77 -21.63
N ARG A 391 -7.80 48.12 -21.63
CA ARG A 391 -8.97 49.02 -21.68
C ARG A 391 -9.10 49.80 -22.99
N ALA A 392 -8.09 49.75 -23.86
CA ALA A 392 -8.06 50.45 -25.15
C ALA A 392 -8.48 49.54 -26.32
N THR A 393 -9.70 48.99 -26.28
CA THR A 393 -10.21 48.08 -27.33
C THR A 393 -11.66 48.37 -27.73
N ARG A 394 -11.99 49.64 -27.93
CA ARG A 394 -13.16 50.11 -28.70
C ARG A 394 -12.71 51.31 -29.55
N ALA A 395 -13.18 51.33 -30.81
CA ALA A 395 -12.50 51.99 -31.95
C ALA A 395 -11.11 51.35 -32.25
N VAL A 396 -10.61 51.32 -33.49
CA VAL A 396 -11.05 51.97 -34.74
C VAL A 396 -11.34 50.93 -35.83
N SER A 397 -12.26 51.23 -36.76
CA SER A 397 -12.41 50.50 -38.02
C SER A 397 -11.81 51.29 -39.19
N ALA A 398 -11.26 50.56 -40.17
CA ALA A 398 -10.73 51.02 -41.45
C ALA A 398 -9.40 51.82 -41.44
N VAL A 399 -8.64 51.64 -42.54
CA VAL A 399 -7.36 52.29 -42.89
C VAL A 399 -6.19 51.87 -41.96
N THR A 400 -5.01 51.44 -42.43
CA THR A 400 -4.35 51.66 -43.73
C THR A 400 -3.93 50.35 -44.44
N ARG A 401 -3.81 50.39 -45.77
CA ARG A 401 -3.06 49.40 -46.58
C ARG A 401 -1.56 49.76 -46.63
N LEU A 402 -0.77 48.85 -47.24
CA LEU A 402 0.59 49.01 -47.82
C LEU A 402 1.81 48.65 -46.96
N ALA A 403 2.86 48.21 -47.68
CA ALA A 403 4.26 48.04 -47.28
C ALA A 403 4.70 46.80 -46.44
N ARG A 404 4.69 45.61 -47.07
CA ARG A 404 5.70 44.56 -46.83
C ARG A 404 5.95 43.73 -48.11
N PRO A 405 7.18 43.68 -48.66
CA PRO A 405 7.54 42.77 -49.75
C PRO A 405 8.08 41.42 -49.24
N SER A 406 8.24 40.47 -50.17
CA SER A 406 9.11 39.28 -50.07
C SER A 406 8.85 38.29 -48.92
N ALA A 407 7.79 37.47 -49.07
CA ALA A 407 7.66 36.22 -48.34
C ALA A 407 8.38 35.08 -49.09
N VAL A 408 9.44 34.51 -48.52
CA VAL A 408 10.02 33.23 -49.00
C VAL A 408 9.26 32.08 -48.35
N GLN A 409 8.55 31.29 -49.15
CA GLN A 409 7.86 30.09 -48.66
C GLN A 409 8.82 28.90 -48.51
N MET A 410 9.25 28.61 -47.28
CA MET A 410 9.60 27.23 -46.92
C MET A 410 8.37 26.51 -46.37
N ARG A 411 7.82 25.56 -47.13
CA ARG A 411 6.81 24.62 -46.65
C ARG A 411 7.47 23.54 -45.78
N GLY A 412 7.68 23.83 -44.50
CA GLY A 412 7.86 22.79 -43.48
C GLY A 412 6.49 22.30 -43.02
N PHE A 413 6.20 21.01 -43.15
CA PHE A 413 4.88 20.46 -42.80
C PHE A 413 4.69 20.39 -41.29
N ILE A 414 3.73 21.15 -40.75
CA ILE A 414 3.20 20.91 -39.41
C ILE A 414 2.30 19.68 -39.50
N ALA A 415 2.79 18.55 -39.02
CA ALA A 415 1.95 17.40 -38.68
C ALA A 415 1.45 17.57 -37.25
N PRO A 416 0.15 17.84 -37.01
CA PRO A 416 -0.42 17.81 -35.67
C PRO A 416 -0.59 16.35 -35.25
N THR A 417 0.49 15.69 -34.82
CA THR A 417 0.42 14.36 -34.20
C THR A 417 -0.22 14.49 -32.84
N VAL A 418 -1.56 14.54 -32.85
CA VAL A 418 -2.43 14.50 -31.68
C VAL A 418 -2.05 13.28 -30.84
N SER A 419 -1.55 13.52 -29.64
CA SER A 419 -1.24 12.47 -28.65
C SER A 419 -2.50 11.86 -28.05
N ARG A 420 -3.39 11.32 -28.89
CA ARG A 420 -4.34 10.28 -28.49
C ARG A 420 -3.53 9.02 -28.19
N ARG A 421 -2.94 8.98 -27.00
CA ARG A 421 -2.62 7.71 -26.36
C ARG A 421 -3.93 6.93 -26.28
N ALA A 422 -3.94 5.70 -26.79
CA ALA A 422 -5.10 4.84 -26.61
C ALA A 422 -5.34 4.66 -25.10
N ASP A 423 -6.59 4.80 -24.67
CA ASP A 423 -6.95 4.45 -23.30
C ASP A 423 -6.95 2.92 -23.21
N PHE A 424 -5.93 2.38 -22.53
CA PHE A 424 -5.72 0.94 -22.44
C PHE A 424 -6.89 0.24 -21.72
N VAL A 425 -7.58 0.92 -20.80
CA VAL A 425 -8.76 0.37 -20.13
C VAL A 425 -9.95 0.34 -21.09
N GLN A 426 -10.13 1.39 -21.91
CA GLN A 426 -11.16 1.41 -22.94
C GLN A 426 -10.94 0.31 -24.01
N GLU A 427 -9.72 0.15 -24.52
CA GLU A 427 -9.40 -0.90 -25.50
C GLU A 427 -9.53 -2.31 -24.91
N LEU A 428 -9.07 -2.53 -23.66
CA LEU A 428 -9.23 -3.81 -22.97
C LEU A 428 -10.72 -4.15 -22.75
N TYR A 429 -11.51 -3.21 -22.27
CA TYR A 429 -12.95 -3.39 -22.05
C TYR A 429 -13.71 -3.65 -23.37
N LEU A 430 -13.39 -2.91 -24.44
CA LEU A 430 -13.96 -3.14 -25.77
C LEU A 430 -13.49 -4.45 -26.41
N LYS A 431 -12.33 -4.99 -26.03
CA LYS A 431 -11.85 -6.29 -26.48
C LYS A 431 -12.61 -7.43 -25.79
N GLU A 432 -12.73 -7.40 -24.46
CA GLU A 432 -13.45 -8.43 -23.71
C GLU A 432 -14.96 -8.45 -24.05
N LEU A 433 -15.60 -7.28 -24.22
CA LEU A 433 -16.99 -7.20 -24.70
C LEU A 433 -17.19 -7.77 -26.11
N LYS A 434 -16.17 -7.74 -26.98
CA LYS A 434 -16.22 -8.36 -28.32
C LYS A 434 -15.88 -9.86 -28.30
N ALA A 435 -15.17 -10.33 -27.27
CA ALA A 435 -14.85 -11.74 -27.08
C ALA A 435 -15.97 -12.50 -26.36
N TYR A 436 -16.77 -11.82 -25.53
CA TYR A 436 -17.87 -12.43 -24.80
C TYR A 436 -18.98 -12.92 -25.74
N LYS A 437 -19.14 -14.24 -25.78
CA LYS A 437 -20.24 -14.92 -26.47
C LYS A 437 -21.10 -15.61 -25.42
N PRO A 438 -22.33 -15.13 -25.13
CA PRO A 438 -23.18 -15.74 -24.12
C PRO A 438 -23.48 -17.19 -24.49
N ALA A 439 -23.56 -18.06 -23.47
CA ALA A 439 -24.06 -19.41 -23.64
C ALA A 439 -25.51 -19.36 -24.13
N ALA A 440 -25.86 -20.21 -25.10
CA ALA A 440 -27.23 -20.33 -25.54
C ALA A 440 -28.07 -20.98 -24.42
N ILE A 441 -28.92 -20.18 -23.79
CA ILE A 441 -29.90 -20.65 -22.80
C ILE A 441 -30.77 -21.71 -23.46
N LYS A 442 -30.91 -22.87 -22.83
CA LYS A 442 -31.80 -23.93 -23.27
C LYS A 442 -33.04 -23.92 -22.38
N ASP A 443 -34.18 -24.35 -22.92
CA ASP A 443 -35.42 -24.46 -22.15
C ASP A 443 -35.32 -25.45 -20.98
N SER A 444 -34.32 -26.36 -21.02
CA SER A 444 -33.94 -27.24 -19.92
C SER A 444 -33.34 -26.52 -18.70
N ASP A 445 -32.74 -25.34 -18.87
CA ASP A 445 -31.99 -24.68 -17.79
C ASP A 445 -32.92 -24.07 -16.72
N ALA A 446 -34.22 -23.96 -17.00
CA ALA A 446 -35.26 -23.62 -16.04
C ALA A 446 -35.76 -24.83 -15.21
N GLN A 447 -35.51 -26.06 -15.68
CA GLN A 447 -36.08 -27.30 -15.12
C GLN A 447 -35.29 -27.80 -13.90
N GLY A 448 -35.31 -27.02 -12.82
CA GLY A 448 -34.68 -27.40 -11.55
C GLY A 448 -34.91 -26.46 -10.36
N GLN A 449 -35.30 -25.19 -10.60
CA GLN A 449 -35.53 -24.22 -9.51
C GLN A 449 -37.01 -23.95 -9.19
N VAL A 450 -37.96 -24.58 -9.91
CA VAL A 450 -39.40 -24.46 -9.66
C VAL A 450 -40.04 -25.85 -9.61
N GLN A 451 -40.61 -26.22 -8.47
CA GLN A 451 -41.43 -27.43 -8.32
C GLN A 451 -42.68 -27.30 -9.19
N THR A 452 -42.99 -28.34 -9.99
CA THR A 452 -44.16 -28.31 -10.87
C THR A 452 -45.44 -28.62 -10.10
N PHE A 453 -46.29 -27.61 -9.91
CA PHE A 453 -47.56 -27.76 -9.18
C PHE A 453 -48.57 -28.57 -10.01
N SER A 454 -49.01 -29.71 -9.46
CA SER A 454 -50.07 -30.54 -10.04
C SER A 454 -51.38 -30.35 -9.29
N VAL A 455 -52.45 -30.01 -10.02
CA VAL A 455 -53.80 -29.89 -9.44
C VAL A 455 -54.34 -31.31 -9.14
N PRO A 456 -54.89 -31.57 -7.95
CA PRO A 456 -55.54 -32.86 -7.66
C PRO A 456 -56.68 -33.16 -8.63
N GLN A 457 -56.84 -34.43 -9.02
CA GLN A 457 -57.95 -34.83 -9.89
C GLN A 457 -59.29 -34.72 -9.15
N THR A 458 -60.31 -34.25 -9.86
CA THR A 458 -61.69 -34.17 -9.35
C THR A 458 -62.22 -35.59 -9.05
N PRO A 459 -62.78 -35.84 -7.85
CA PRO A 459 -63.26 -37.17 -7.50
C PRO A 459 -64.45 -37.57 -8.39
N LYS A 460 -64.48 -38.85 -8.80
CA LYS A 460 -65.67 -39.49 -9.36
C LYS A 460 -66.57 -39.95 -8.21
N SER A 461 -67.87 -39.66 -8.26
CA SER A 461 -68.85 -40.24 -7.33
C SER A 461 -69.35 -41.58 -7.87
N PRO A 462 -69.35 -42.67 -7.08
CA PRO A 462 -69.92 -43.95 -7.48
C PRO A 462 -70.74 -44.62 -6.36
N GLU A 463 -71.78 -43.94 -5.82
CA GLU A 463 -72.75 -44.58 -4.91
C GLU A 463 -73.41 -45.83 -5.54
N GLU A 464 -73.45 -45.89 -6.88
CA GLU A 464 -73.93 -47.01 -7.69
C GLU A 464 -73.17 -48.34 -7.49
N THR A 465 -71.89 -48.34 -7.07
CA THR A 465 -71.07 -49.57 -7.07
C THR A 465 -71.12 -50.41 -5.80
N ASP A 466 -71.52 -49.83 -4.65
CA ASP A 466 -71.50 -50.53 -3.36
C ASP A 466 -72.87 -51.11 -2.94
N LEU A 467 -73.96 -50.54 -3.48
CA LEU A 467 -75.33 -51.03 -3.26
C LEU A 467 -75.53 -52.47 -3.76
N ALA A 468 -74.86 -52.85 -4.85
CA ALA A 468 -74.91 -54.19 -5.41
C ALA A 468 -74.05 -55.22 -4.63
N ALA A 469 -73.08 -54.77 -3.85
CA ALA A 469 -72.29 -55.62 -2.96
C ALA A 469 -73.03 -55.86 -1.65
N SER A 470 -73.45 -54.78 -0.98
CA SER A 470 -74.16 -54.81 0.30
C SER A 470 -75.50 -55.56 0.28
N LEU A 471 -76.28 -55.47 -0.81
CA LEU A 471 -77.48 -56.31 -0.98
C LEU A 471 -77.16 -57.80 -0.99
N LYS A 472 -76.05 -58.19 -1.63
CA LYS A 472 -75.63 -59.58 -1.77
C LYS A 472 -74.98 -60.12 -0.50
N GLU A 473 -74.34 -59.26 0.28
CA GLU A 473 -73.87 -59.57 1.63
C GLU A 473 -75.06 -59.82 2.58
N TYR A 474 -76.10 -58.98 2.50
CA TYR A 474 -77.35 -59.16 3.26
C TYR A 474 -78.10 -60.45 2.91
N GLU A 475 -78.20 -60.81 1.62
CA GLU A 475 -78.74 -62.13 1.20
C GLU A 475 -77.90 -63.33 1.69
N SER A 476 -76.63 -63.13 2.08
CA SER A 476 -75.71 -64.20 2.49
C SER A 476 -75.64 -64.43 4.01
N MET A 477 -76.23 -63.54 4.83
CA MET A 477 -76.19 -63.66 6.30
C MET A 477 -77.21 -64.69 6.84
N ALA A 478 -76.74 -65.92 7.07
CA ALA A 478 -77.42 -66.89 7.93
C ALA A 478 -77.10 -66.61 9.42
N VAL A 479 -78.04 -66.94 10.33
CA VAL A 479 -78.03 -66.50 11.73
C VAL A 479 -77.92 -67.66 12.72
N GLU A 480 -76.79 -67.74 13.46
CA GLU A 480 -76.57 -68.51 14.69
C GLU A 480 -75.67 -67.64 15.61
N VAL A 481 -76.04 -67.16 16.81
CA VAL A 481 -76.51 -67.78 18.09
C VAL A 481 -75.35 -68.04 19.09
N GLU A 482 -75.62 -67.84 20.38
CA GLU A 482 -74.66 -67.49 21.47
C GLU A 482 -73.68 -68.59 21.94
N GLY A 483 -72.55 -68.18 22.58
CA GLY A 483 -71.92 -69.00 23.63
C GLY A 483 -70.43 -68.75 23.97
N GLN A 484 -70.16 -68.13 25.14
CA GLN A 484 -68.96 -68.25 26.01
C GLN A 484 -67.59 -67.75 25.46
N ASP A 485 -66.78 -66.94 26.16
CA ASP A 485 -66.19 -66.97 27.54
C ASP A 485 -65.05 -68.02 27.71
N ALA A 486 -63.91 -67.76 28.40
CA ALA A 486 -63.31 -66.52 28.94
C ALA A 486 -61.84 -66.81 29.42
N ALA A 487 -61.22 -65.85 30.16
CA ALA A 487 -59.99 -65.92 31.00
C ALA A 487 -58.62 -65.57 30.35
N VAL A 488 -57.66 -64.89 31.01
CA VAL A 488 -57.68 -64.23 32.35
C VAL A 488 -56.71 -63.03 32.48
N ALA A 489 -57.02 -62.16 33.46
CA ALA A 489 -56.43 -60.91 34.00
C ALA A 489 -54.89 -60.85 34.27
N ALA A 490 -54.26 -59.77 34.79
CA ALA A 490 -54.65 -58.43 35.32
C ALA A 490 -53.48 -57.43 35.07
N GLY A 491 -53.50 -56.09 35.21
CA GLY A 491 -54.10 -55.16 36.19
C GLY A 491 -52.95 -54.29 36.80
N GLY A 492 -53.06 -52.99 37.13
CA GLY A 492 -54.14 -52.01 37.05
C GLY A 492 -53.64 -50.56 37.28
N GLN A 493 -54.56 -49.59 37.37
CA GLN A 493 -54.33 -48.13 37.58
C GLN A 493 -54.60 -47.72 39.06
N PRO A 494 -54.41 -46.47 39.56
CA PRO A 494 -54.93 -45.15 39.08
C PRO A 494 -53.77 -44.10 38.85
N VAL A 495 -53.82 -42.76 38.93
CA VAL A 495 -54.68 -41.73 39.59
C VAL A 495 -54.74 -40.40 38.78
N GLN A 496 -55.76 -39.58 39.11
CA GLN A 496 -56.10 -38.19 38.72
C GLN A 496 -55.01 -37.12 39.07
N HIS A 497 -54.99 -35.90 38.54
CA HIS A 497 -56.11 -34.95 38.32
C HIS A 497 -56.16 -34.21 36.97
N ASP A 498 -57.40 -33.93 36.57
CA ASP A 498 -57.84 -32.98 35.56
C ASP A 498 -58.45 -31.74 36.26
N TRP A 499 -58.30 -30.55 35.66
CA TRP A 499 -58.87 -29.27 36.05
C TRP A 499 -59.05 -28.35 34.83
N LEU A 500 -59.76 -28.86 33.82
CA LEU A 500 -60.34 -28.11 32.68
C LEU A 500 -61.35 -27.01 33.10
N MET A 501 -61.89 -26.32 32.09
CA MET A 501 -62.87 -25.22 32.12
C MET A 501 -62.24 -23.83 32.37
N ILE A 502 -62.77 -22.72 31.84
CA ILE A 502 -64.12 -22.47 31.28
C ILE A 502 -64.02 -21.84 29.87
N GLU A 503 -64.93 -22.21 28.97
CA GLU A 503 -65.26 -21.45 27.73
C GLU A 503 -66.41 -20.46 28.00
N GLU A 504 -66.32 -19.30 27.34
CA GLU A 504 -67.39 -18.28 27.11
C GLU A 504 -68.06 -17.59 28.32
N ASP A 505 -68.06 -16.25 28.27
CA ASP A 505 -69.28 -15.43 28.35
C ASP A 505 -68.99 -14.01 27.81
N GLU A 506 -69.93 -13.41 27.06
CA GLU A 506 -69.79 -12.08 26.44
C GLU A 506 -70.18 -10.94 27.40
N VAL A 507 -69.40 -9.85 27.46
CA VAL A 507 -69.88 -8.52 27.93
C VAL A 507 -69.22 -7.36 27.15
N GLU A 508 -69.97 -6.76 26.22
CA GLU A 508 -69.78 -5.36 25.80
C GLU A 508 -70.50 -4.40 26.79
N PRO A 509 -70.20 -3.09 26.78
CA PRO A 509 -68.93 -2.40 26.56
C PRO A 509 -68.67 -1.39 27.72
N HIS A 510 -67.67 -0.49 27.61
CA HIS A 510 -67.80 0.98 27.85
C HIS A 510 -66.44 1.69 28.10
N HIS A 511 -66.20 2.74 27.30
CA HIS A 511 -65.29 3.89 27.49
C HIS A 511 -63.77 3.67 27.57
#